data_AF-A0A955WYP4-F1
#
_entry.id   AF-A0A955WYP4-F1
#
_cell.length_a   1.000
_cell.length_b   1.000
_cell.length_c   1.000
_cell.angle_alpha   90.00
_cell.angle_beta   90.00
_cell.angle_gamma   90.00
#
_symmetry.space_group_name_H-M   'P 1'
#
loop_
_entity.id
_entity.type
_entity.pdbx_description
1 polymer ?
#
loop_
_entity_poly.entity_id
_entity_poly.type
_entity_poly.pdbx_seq_one_letter_code
_entity_poly.pdbx_strand_id
1 'polypeptide(L)' 'MAGLTAGPAWADDAAKERAKALFVEGRGHFAAGRLAQALAAFEQANAIKPHPLMLYNIAQVYEA' A
#
# COMPACT_ATOMS: atom_id res chain seq x y z
N MET A 1 -21.10 8.64 30.04
CA MET A 1 -21.24 8.37 28.59
C MET A 1 -20.08 7.48 28.18
N ALA A 2 -20.37 6.26 27.73
CA ALA A 2 -19.40 5.19 27.50
C ALA A 2 -18.39 5.53 26.38
N GLY A 3 -17.11 5.30 26.65
CA GLY A 3 -16.05 5.39 25.66
C GLY A 3 -16.13 4.22 24.69
N LEU A 4 -16.41 4.51 23.43
CA LEU A 4 -16.38 3.53 22.36
C LEU A 4 -14.91 3.29 21.98
N THR A 5 -14.24 2.36 22.66
CA THR A 5 -12.94 1.88 22.19
C THR A 5 -13.20 1.05 20.94
N ALA A 6 -13.10 1.70 19.77
CA ALA A 6 -13.02 1.04 18.48
C ALA A 6 -12.04 -0.14 18.57
N GLY A 7 -12.55 -1.36 18.47
CA GLY A 7 -11.76 -2.58 18.63
C GLY A 7 -10.77 -2.79 17.47
N PRO A 8 -9.84 -3.75 17.62
CA PRO A 8 -8.76 -4.00 16.66
C PRO A 8 -9.24 -4.31 15.23
N ALA A 9 -10.46 -4.84 15.05
CA ALA A 9 -11.03 -5.13 13.73
C ALA A 9 -11.18 -3.89 12.84
N TRP A 10 -11.58 -2.73 13.39
CA TRP A 10 -11.69 -1.50 12.60
C TRP A 10 -10.33 -0.92 12.22
N ALA A 11 -9.31 -1.10 13.07
CA ALA A 11 -7.95 -0.69 12.75
C ALA A 11 -7.36 -1.54 11.61
N ASP A 12 -7.63 -2.84 11.61
CA ASP A 12 -7.20 -3.77 10.55
C ASP A 12 -7.87 -3.47 9.21
N ASP A 13 -9.17 -3.16 9.21
CA ASP A 13 -9.90 -2.76 8.00
C ASP A 13 -9.37 -1.45 7.42
N ALA A 14 -9.13 -0.44 8.28
CA ALA A 14 -8.56 0.84 7.86
C ALA A 14 -7.13 0.67 7.28
N ALA A 15 -6.31 -0.17 7.91
CA ALA A 15 -4.98 -0.50 7.40
C ALA A 15 -5.04 -1.18 6.03
N LYS A 16 -5.96 -2.14 5.87
CA LYS A 16 -6.19 -2.83 4.60
C LYS A 16 -6.62 -1.88 3.49
N GLU A 17 -7.56 -0.98 3.74
CA GLU A 17 -7.99 0.00 2.73
C GLU A 17 -6.87 0.99 2.39
N ARG A 18 -6.07 1.40 3.38
CA ARG A 18 -4.89 2.25 3.13
C ARG A 18 -3.85 1.56 2.25
N ALA A 19 -3.54 0.29 2.51
CA ALA A 19 -2.60 -0.47 1.68
C ALA A 19 -3.09 -0.62 0.23
N LYS A 20 -4.40 -0.82 0.03
CA LYS A 20 -5.00 -0.86 -1.31
C LYS A 20 -4.90 0.48 -2.04
N ALA A 21 -5.18 1.58 -1.35
CA ALA A 21 -5.07 2.92 -1.95
C ALA A 21 -3.65 3.21 -2.44
N LEU A 22 -2.65 2.92 -1.59
CA LEU A 22 -1.22 3.05 -1.95
C LEU A 22 -0.83 2.14 -3.12
N PHE A 23 -1.36 0.92 -3.18
CA PHE A 23 -1.14 0.04 -4.33
C PHE A 23 -1.68 0.61 -5.65
N VAL A 24 -2.90 1.18 -5.62
CA VAL A 24 -3.51 1.81 -6.80
C VAL A 24 -2.71 3.04 -7.23
N GLU A 25 -2.29 3.87 -6.27
CA GLU A 25 -1.42 5.03 -6.52
C GLU A 25 -0.08 4.63 -7.14
N GLY A 26 0.60 3.63 -6.56
CA GLY A 26 1.87 3.12 -7.07
C GLY A 26 1.77 2.63 -8.51
N ARG A 27 0.69 1.91 -8.85
CA ARG A 27 0.41 1.51 -10.24
C ARG A 27 0.23 2.71 -11.17
N GLY A 28 -0.46 3.76 -10.72
CA GLY A 28 -0.64 4.98 -11.49
C GLY A 28 0.66 5.77 -11.70
N HIS A 29 1.57 5.75 -10.73
CA HIS A 29 2.91 6.29 -10.89
C HIS A 29 3.76 5.46 -11.85
N PHE A 30 3.75 4.13 -11.71
CA PHE A 30 4.49 3.22 -12.57
C PHE A 30 4.08 3.38 -14.04
N ALA A 31 2.77 3.37 -14.32
CA ALA A 31 2.24 3.56 -15.67
C ALA A 31 2.62 4.91 -16.30
N ALA A 32 2.96 5.91 -15.48
CA ALA A 32 3.39 7.22 -15.92
C ALA A 32 4.91 7.40 -15.95
N GLY A 33 5.70 6.32 -15.77
CA GLY A 33 7.17 6.36 -15.74
C GLY A 33 7.75 7.01 -14.49
N ARG A 34 6.93 7.27 -13.47
CA ARG A 34 7.33 7.90 -12.20
C ARG A 34 7.83 6.85 -11.22
N LEU A 35 8.98 6.24 -11.54
CA LEU A 35 9.50 5.06 -10.85
C LEU A 35 9.75 5.30 -9.35
N ALA A 36 10.36 6.42 -8.96
CA ALA A 36 10.62 6.72 -7.55
C ALA A 36 9.33 6.82 -6.71
N GLN A 37 8.29 7.45 -7.25
CA GLN A 37 7.00 7.56 -6.57
C GLN A 37 6.23 6.24 -6.55
N ALA A 38 6.35 5.44 -7.62
CA ALA A 38 5.79 4.10 -7.66
C ALA A 38 6.40 3.20 -6.58
N LEU A 39 7.74 3.18 -6.49
CA LEU A 39 8.48 2.41 -5.49
C LEU A 39 8.04 2.79 -4.07
N ALA A 40 8.03 4.09 -3.75
CA ALA A 40 7.64 4.58 -2.43
C ALA A 40 6.21 4.16 -2.05
N ALA A 41 5.25 4.24 -3.00
CA ALA A 41 3.87 3.84 -2.75
C ALA A 41 3.75 2.32 -2.52
N PHE A 42 4.45 1.51 -3.31
CA PHE A 42 4.43 0.05 -3.13
C PHE A 42 5.12 -0.40 -1.84
N GLU A 43 6.23 0.22 -1.45
CA GLU A 43 6.92 -0.06 -0.18
C GLU A 43 6.04 0.30 1.02
N GLN A 44 5.36 1.45 0.98
CA GLN A 44 4.39 1.81 2.02
C GLN A 44 3.22 0.83 2.10
N ALA A 45 2.68 0.40 0.95
CA ALA A 45 1.63 -0.61 0.93
C ALA A 45 2.11 -1.95 1.53
N ASN A 46 3.33 -2.37 1.20
CA ASN A 46 3.93 -3.59 1.72
C ASN A 46 4.23 -3.51 3.21
N ALA A 47 4.64 -2.35 3.72
CA ALA A 47 4.89 -2.13 5.14
C ALA A 47 3.60 -2.23 5.97
N ILE A 48 2.47 -1.74 5.43
CA ILE A 48 1.17 -1.84 6.10
C ILE A 48 0.64 -3.28 6.04
N LYS A 49 0.69 -3.89 4.86
CA LYS A 49 0.22 -5.25 4.66
C LYS A 49 1.15 -5.99 3.70
N PRO A 50 2.11 -6.75 4.23
CA PRO A 50 3.00 -7.54 3.40
C PRO A 50 2.22 -8.49 2.50
N HIS A 51 2.48 -8.46 1.20
CA HIS A 51 1.79 -9.30 0.24
C HIS A 51 2.68 -9.55 -0.99
N PRO A 52 2.68 -10.77 -1.58
CA PRO A 52 3.55 -11.10 -2.71
C PRO A 52 3.40 -10.17 -3.91
N LEU A 53 2.18 -9.69 -4.15
CA LEU A 53 1.92 -8.73 -5.23
C LEU A 53 2.67 -7.41 -5.05
N MET A 54 2.87 -6.93 -3.82
CA MET A 54 3.64 -5.71 -3.58
C MET A 54 5.10 -5.93 -3.92
N LEU A 55 5.68 -7.07 -3.51
CA LEU A 55 7.06 -7.44 -3.86
C LEU A 55 7.26 -7.56 -5.37
N TYR A 56 6.31 -8.17 -6.08
CA TYR A 56 6.33 -8.25 -7.54
C TYR A 56 6.35 -6.87 -8.19
N ASN A 57 5.48 -5.95 -7.74
CA ASN A 57 5.44 -4.60 -8.31
C ASN A 57 6.70 -3.80 -7.96
N ILE A 58 7.25 -3.93 -6.75
CA ILE A 58 8.54 -3.34 -6.36
C ILE A 58 9.66 -3.82 -7.29
N ALA A 59 9.73 -5.13 -7.55
CA ALA A 59 10.71 -5.71 -8.47
C ALA A 59 10.54 -5.14 -9.90
N GLN A 60 9.30 -5.04 -10.40
CA GLN A 60 9.01 -4.42 -11.70
C GLN A 60 9.49 -2.96 -11.77
N VAL A 61 9.42 -2.19 -10.67
CA VAL A 61 9.97 -0.82 -10.65
C VAL A 61 11.49 -0.82 -10.79
N TYR A 62 12.19 -1.78 -10.18
CA TYR A 62 13.65 -1.88 -10.30
C TYR A 62 14.13 -2.39 -11.68
N GLU A 63 13.28 -3.11 -12.42
CA GLU A 63 13.59 -3.61 -13.77
C GLU A 63 13.32 -2.60 -14.90
N ALA A 64 12.49 -1.58 -14.63
CA ALA A 64 12.05 -0.58 -15.62
C ALA A 64 13.05 0.55 -15.83
#